data_AF-A0A1I2J7S5-F1
#
_entry.id   AF-A0A1I2J7S5-F1
#
_cell.length_a   1.000
_cell.length_b   1.000
_cell.length_c   1.000
_cell.angle_alpha   90.00
_cell.angle_beta   90.00
_cell.angle_gamma   90.00
#
_symmetry.space_group_name_H-M   'P 1'
#
loop_
_entity.id
_entity.type
_entity.pdbx_description
1 polymer ?
#
loop_
_entity_poly.entity_id
_entity_poly.type
_entity_poly.pdbx_seq_one_letter_code
_entity_poly.pdbx_strand_id
1 'polypeptide(L)'
;MPSGTQDLERFVRSSLMRGCTRKSVETVLLDAGWTPEQVRGALSGFADVEFTVPVPKPRPYLSARDTFIYLVLFTTLYLSAYHFGSLLFQLINRTFPDAAMPYNNGVSQSMRWSVSSIVIAFPVFLWISGRIRGEIAREPIKRQSAARRWLTYLTLFVAAVVVICDLITLVDGVLGGEITVRFVLKVLVAAVIACTVFGYYLWDLRSDERVA
;
A
#
# COMPACT_ATOMS: atom_id res chain seq x y z
N MET A 1 -9.50 2.69 24.41
CA MET A 1 -9.04 2.74 25.81
C MET A 1 -7.60 2.24 25.89
N PRO A 2 -6.61 3.13 26.04
CA PRO A 2 -5.17 2.82 26.01
C PRO A 2 -4.59 2.21 27.31
N SER A 3 -5.40 2.03 28.36
CA SER A 3 -4.95 1.64 29.71
C SER A 3 -4.43 0.19 29.77
N GLY A 4 -5.17 -0.76 29.19
CA GLY A 4 -4.83 -2.19 29.31
C GLY A 4 -3.49 -2.57 28.68
N THR A 5 -3.10 -1.93 27.56
CA THR A 5 -1.82 -2.20 26.90
C THR A 5 -0.63 -1.64 27.69
N GLN A 6 -0.79 -0.46 28.31
CA GLN A 6 0.25 0.12 29.17
C GLN A 6 0.47 -0.70 30.44
N ASP A 7 -0.61 -1.21 31.04
CA ASP A 7 -0.55 -2.10 32.21
C ASP A 7 0.12 -3.43 31.87
N LEU A 8 -0.21 -4.01 30.72
CA LEU A 8 0.41 -5.23 30.20
C LEU A 8 1.93 -5.06 29.99
N GLU A 9 2.36 -3.95 29.39
CA GLU A 9 3.77 -3.65 29.17
C GLU A 9 4.54 -3.43 30.49
N ARG A 10 3.92 -2.74 31.44
CA ARG A 10 4.50 -2.53 32.78
C ARG A 10 4.66 -3.86 33.51
N PHE A 11 3.67 -4.75 33.42
CA PHE A 11 3.74 -6.11 33.95
C PHE A 11 4.89 -6.88 33.30
N VAL A 12 4.95 -6.97 31.97
CA VAL A 12 6.02 -7.67 31.24
C VAL A 12 7.40 -7.15 31.63
N ARG A 13 7.58 -5.82 31.69
CA ARG A 13 8.84 -5.21 32.12
C ARG A 13 9.23 -5.65 33.52
N SER A 14 8.30 -5.60 34.48
CA SER A 14 8.57 -5.98 35.87
C SER A 14 8.90 -7.46 36.02
N SER A 15 8.21 -8.33 35.28
CA SER A 15 8.43 -9.78 35.30
C SER A 15 9.81 -10.14 34.72
N LEU A 16 10.19 -9.50 33.61
CA LEU A 16 11.52 -9.68 33.02
C LEU A 16 12.64 -9.15 33.94
N MET A 17 12.43 -8.01 34.61
CA MET A 17 13.40 -7.50 35.61
C MET A 17 13.58 -8.44 36.81
N ARG A 18 12.57 -9.24 37.15
CA ARG A 18 12.63 -10.24 38.23
C ARG A 18 13.27 -11.56 37.80
N GLY A 19 13.75 -11.66 36.55
CA GLY A 19 14.38 -12.86 36.02
C GLY A 19 13.38 -13.93 35.54
N CYS A 20 12.08 -13.61 35.42
CA CYS A 20 11.12 -14.54 34.86
C CYS A 20 11.41 -14.78 33.38
N THR A 21 11.34 -16.04 32.94
CA THR A 21 11.52 -16.39 31.53
C THR A 21 10.37 -15.87 30.67
N ARG A 22 10.64 -15.54 29.41
CA ARG A 22 9.61 -15.10 28.45
C ARG A 22 8.47 -16.10 28.30
N LYS A 23 8.80 -17.41 28.29
CA LYS A 23 7.80 -18.51 28.25
C LYS A 23 6.88 -18.49 29.47
N SER A 24 7.42 -18.32 30.68
CA SER A 24 6.59 -18.24 31.89
C SER A 24 5.67 -17.02 31.89
N VAL A 25 6.15 -15.88 31.39
CA VAL A 25 5.33 -14.65 31.29
C VAL A 25 4.22 -14.83 30.26
N GLU A 26 4.50 -15.49 29.13
CA GLU A 26 3.51 -15.81 28.11
C GLU A 26 2.39 -16.69 28.65
N THR A 27 2.71 -17.80 29.33
CA THR A 27 1.72 -18.71 29.91
C THR A 27 0.81 -17.99 30.91
N VAL A 28 1.38 -17.23 31.85
CA VAL A 28 0.60 -16.49 32.86
C VAL A 28 -0.35 -15.48 32.23
N LEU A 29 0.07 -14.81 31.15
CA LEU A 29 -0.78 -13.84 30.47
C LEU A 29 -1.90 -14.50 29.67
N LEU A 30 -1.64 -15.64 29.03
CA LEU A 30 -2.67 -16.41 28.34
C LEU A 30 -3.71 -16.96 29.33
N ASP A 31 -3.27 -17.49 30.47
CA ASP A 31 -4.15 -17.99 31.53
C ASP A 31 -5.00 -16.86 32.16
N ALA A 32 -4.46 -15.64 32.21
CA ALA A 32 -5.18 -14.45 32.65
C ALA A 32 -6.19 -13.92 31.61
N GLY A 33 -6.31 -14.56 30.44
CA GLY A 33 -7.31 -14.24 29.41
C GLY A 33 -6.85 -13.20 28.37
N TRP A 34 -5.56 -12.85 28.32
CA TRP A 34 -5.03 -11.99 27.26
C TRP A 34 -4.97 -12.73 25.93
N THR A 35 -5.21 -12.04 24.81
CA THR A 35 -5.12 -12.68 23.49
C THR A 35 -3.65 -12.98 23.13
N PRO A 36 -3.37 -14.06 22.38
CA PRO A 36 -2.00 -14.36 21.94
C PRO A 36 -1.31 -13.22 21.21
N GLU A 37 -2.07 -12.39 20.50
CA GLU A 37 -1.57 -11.20 19.81
C GLU A 37 -1.11 -10.10 20.78
N GLN A 38 -1.88 -9.86 21.85
CA GLN A 38 -1.56 -8.87 22.88
C GLN A 38 -0.29 -9.26 23.65
N VAL A 39 -0.21 -10.54 24.04
CA VAL A 39 0.96 -11.09 24.77
C VAL A 39 2.22 -11.01 23.93
N ARG A 40 2.14 -11.43 22.66
CA ARG A 40 3.26 -11.38 21.71
C ARG A 40 3.69 -9.93 21.43
N GLY A 41 2.73 -9.03 21.29
CA GLY A 41 2.97 -7.59 21.15
C GLY A 41 3.77 -7.02 22.33
N ALA A 42 3.35 -7.28 23.56
CA ALA A 42 4.02 -6.79 24.76
C ALA A 42 5.43 -7.38 24.95
N LEU A 43 5.60 -8.69 24.72
CA LEU A 43 6.90 -9.36 24.81
C LEU A 43 7.87 -8.91 23.71
N SER A 44 7.38 -8.72 22.49
CA SER A 44 8.20 -8.26 21.35
C SER A 44 8.73 -6.84 21.54
N GLY A 45 8.11 -6.05 22.42
CA GLY A 45 8.56 -4.72 22.82
C GLY A 45 9.89 -4.69 23.57
N PHE A 46 10.44 -5.85 23.97
CA PHE A 46 11.75 -5.95 24.63
C PHE A 46 12.72 -6.81 23.82
N ALA A 47 13.99 -6.39 23.73
CA ALA A 47 15.04 -7.12 23.03
C ALA A 47 15.45 -8.38 23.79
N ASP A 48 15.80 -9.43 23.04
CA ASP A 48 16.28 -10.71 23.59
C ASP A 48 17.81 -10.66 23.68
N VAL A 49 18.29 -9.82 24.59
CA VAL A 49 19.71 -9.61 24.83
C VAL A 49 19.98 -9.86 26.31
N GLU A 50 21.09 -10.55 26.59
CA GLU A 50 21.57 -10.74 27.96
C GLU A 50 22.06 -9.40 28.50
N PHE A 51 21.14 -8.65 29.09
CA PHE A 51 21.40 -7.39 29.77
C PHE A 51 20.66 -7.38 31.11
N THR A 52 21.26 -6.75 32.12
CA THR A 52 20.74 -6.74 33.51
C THR A 52 19.32 -6.18 33.61
N VAL A 53 18.92 -5.34 32.65
CA VAL A 53 17.56 -4.82 32.54
C VAL A 53 16.96 -5.14 31.17
N PRO A 54 15.66 -5.41 31.06
CA PRO A 54 15.01 -5.65 29.78
C PRO A 54 15.08 -4.39 28.91
N VAL A 55 15.78 -4.49 27.78
CA VAL A 55 16.03 -3.38 26.86
C VAL A 55 14.78 -3.16 25.98
N PRO A 56 14.11 -1.99 26.04
CA PRO A 56 12.98 -1.70 25.15
C PRO A 56 13.44 -1.66 23.70
N LYS A 57 12.71 -2.32 22.80
CA LYS A 57 12.88 -2.15 21.35
C LYS A 57 12.29 -0.81 20.92
N PRO A 58 12.93 -0.08 19.98
CA PRO A 58 12.31 1.09 19.35
C PRO A 58 10.97 0.68 18.73
N ARG A 59 9.90 1.39 19.09
CA ARG A 59 8.60 1.19 18.43
C ARG A 59 8.53 2.07 17.18
N PRO A 60 8.02 1.55 16.06
CA PRO A 60 7.70 2.39 14.92
C PRO A 60 6.61 3.38 15.34
N TYR A 61 7.01 4.62 15.60
CA TYR A 61 6.07 5.71 15.87
C TYR A 61 5.46 6.16 14.53
N LEU A 62 4.13 6.27 14.49
CA LEU A 62 3.42 6.93 13.40
C LEU A 62 3.71 8.44 13.47
N SER A 63 4.83 8.86 12.87
CA SER A 63 5.13 10.27 12.67
C SER A 63 4.12 10.84 11.67
N ALA A 64 3.39 11.89 12.03
CA ALA A 64 2.44 12.56 11.13
C ALA A 64 3.11 13.02 9.83
N ARG A 65 4.39 13.42 9.91
CA ARG A 65 5.22 13.74 8.74
C ARG A 65 5.39 12.54 7.81
N ASP A 66 5.64 11.36 8.36
CA ASP A 66 5.86 10.16 7.55
C ASP A 66 4.56 9.77 6.86
N THR A 67 3.44 9.80 7.58
CA THR A 67 2.11 9.58 7.01
C THR A 67 1.81 10.57 5.88
N PHE A 68 2.12 11.85 6.06
CA PHE A 68 1.94 12.87 5.02
C PHE A 68 2.77 12.56 3.77
N ILE A 69 4.05 12.20 3.93
CA ILE A 69 4.93 11.85 2.81
C ILE A 69 4.38 10.64 2.04
N TYR A 70 3.92 9.60 2.74
CA TYR A 70 3.29 8.45 2.10
C TYR A 70 1.97 8.81 1.43
N LEU A 71 1.13 9.66 2.03
CA LEU A 71 -0.09 10.15 1.38
C LEU A 71 0.21 10.85 0.06
N VAL A 72 1.21 11.73 0.01
CA VAL A 72 1.62 12.38 -1.23
C VAL A 72 2.15 11.37 -2.25
N LEU A 73 2.97 10.40 -1.81
CA LEU A 73 3.48 9.33 -2.68
C LEU A 73 2.33 8.56 -3.35
N PHE A 74 1.38 8.05 -2.58
CA PHE A 74 0.27 7.25 -3.12
C PHE A 74 -0.70 8.11 -3.95
N THR A 75 -0.97 9.35 -3.54
CA THR A 75 -1.81 10.27 -4.30
C THR A 75 -1.22 10.57 -5.68
N THR A 76 0.09 10.85 -5.74
CA THR A 76 0.78 11.12 -7.01
C THR A 76 0.88 9.88 -7.89
N LEU A 77 1.04 8.69 -7.31
CA LEU A 77 0.92 7.42 -8.02
C LEU A 77 -0.46 7.26 -8.66
N TYR A 78 -1.53 7.45 -7.87
CA TYR A 78 -2.92 7.27 -8.36
C TYR A 78 -3.28 8.26 -9.44
N LEU A 79 -2.92 9.53 -9.28
CA LEU A 79 -3.10 10.55 -10.32
C LEU A 79 -2.36 10.16 -11.60
N SER A 80 -1.10 9.72 -11.48
CA SER A 80 -0.31 9.30 -12.64
C SER A 80 -0.94 8.10 -13.34
N ALA A 81 -1.32 7.06 -12.61
CA ALA A 81 -1.93 5.85 -13.17
C ALA A 81 -3.29 6.14 -13.83
N TYR A 82 -4.14 6.94 -13.18
CA TYR A 82 -5.44 7.33 -13.71
C TYR A 82 -5.32 8.14 -15.01
N HIS A 83 -4.49 9.18 -15.01
CA HIS A 83 -4.31 10.01 -16.19
C HIS A 83 -3.57 9.28 -17.32
N PHE A 84 -2.65 8.38 -16.99
CA PHE A 84 -2.01 7.50 -17.97
C PHE A 84 -3.02 6.57 -18.64
N GLY A 85 -3.88 5.89 -17.86
CA GLY A 85 -4.96 5.07 -18.39
C GLY A 85 -5.94 5.87 -19.24
N SER A 86 -6.36 7.06 -18.77
CA SER A 86 -7.23 7.96 -19.52
C SER A 86 -6.61 8.40 -20.86
N LEU A 87 -5.31 8.72 -20.86
CA LEU A 87 -4.59 9.09 -22.08
C LEU A 87 -4.52 7.94 -23.08
N LEU A 88 -4.26 6.72 -22.61
CA LEU A 88 -4.27 5.52 -23.45
C LEU A 88 -5.65 5.23 -24.03
N PHE A 89 -6.72 5.39 -23.25
CA PHE A 89 -8.10 5.23 -23.74
C PHE A 89 -8.42 6.25 -24.84
N GLN A 90 -7.98 7.49 -24.67
CA GLN A 90 -8.15 8.53 -25.69
C GLN A 90 -7.34 8.21 -26.95
N LEU A 91 -6.12 7.69 -26.81
CA LEU A 91 -5.30 7.27 -27.94
C LEU A 91 -5.98 6.12 -28.69
N ILE A 92 -6.48 5.10 -27.98
CA ILE A 92 -7.22 3.95 -28.56
C ILE A 92 -8.46 4.44 -29.34
N ASN A 93 -9.23 5.37 -28.78
CA ASN A 93 -10.39 5.93 -29.47
C ASN A 93 -10.00 6.68 -30.75
N ARG A 94 -8.81 7.30 -30.78
CA ARG A 94 -8.32 8.03 -31.95
C ARG A 94 -7.79 7.10 -33.04
N THR A 95 -7.13 6.00 -32.68
CA THR A 95 -6.66 4.99 -33.66
C THR A 95 -7.79 4.12 -34.20
N PHE A 96 -8.83 3.86 -33.40
CA PHE A 96 -10.00 3.05 -33.79
C PHE A 96 -11.30 3.87 -33.67
N PRO A 97 -11.49 4.89 -34.52
CA PRO A 97 -12.64 5.80 -34.44
C PRO A 97 -13.96 5.06 -34.64
N ASP A 98 -15.02 5.58 -34.04
CA ASP A 98 -16.38 5.08 -34.24
C ASP A 98 -16.99 5.67 -35.48
N ALA A 99 -17.49 4.83 -36.38
CA ALA A 99 -18.28 5.28 -37.51
C ALA A 99 -19.56 5.99 -37.06
N ALA A 100 -20.08 5.68 -35.86
CA ALA A 100 -21.29 6.28 -35.29
C ALA A 100 -21.04 7.58 -34.50
N MET A 101 -19.78 7.95 -34.21
CA MET A 101 -19.48 9.18 -33.47
C MET A 101 -18.82 10.25 -34.36
N PRO A 102 -19.16 11.53 -34.18
CA PRO A 102 -18.46 12.62 -34.86
C PRO A 102 -16.96 12.56 -34.58
N TYR A 103 -16.16 12.45 -35.65
CA TYR A 103 -14.71 12.41 -35.56
C TYR A 103 -14.18 13.78 -35.08
N ASN A 104 -13.83 13.89 -33.81
CA ASN A 104 -13.25 15.10 -33.24
C ASN A 104 -11.72 15.09 -33.43
N ASN A 105 -11.23 15.94 -34.34
CA ASN A 105 -9.83 15.96 -34.74
C ASN A 105 -8.93 16.76 -33.76
N GLY A 106 -9.53 17.52 -32.83
CA GLY A 106 -8.84 18.40 -31.88
C GLY A 106 -8.20 17.65 -30.70
N VAL A 107 -7.20 18.28 -30.05
CA VAL A 107 -6.71 17.81 -28.75
C VAL A 107 -7.79 18.11 -27.72
N SER A 108 -8.45 17.07 -27.21
CA SER A 108 -9.52 17.24 -26.22
C SER A 108 -8.95 17.93 -24.96
N GLN A 109 -9.78 18.72 -24.28
CA GLN A 109 -9.43 19.30 -22.98
C GLN A 109 -9.00 18.20 -21.98
N SER A 110 -9.63 17.03 -22.06
CA SER A 110 -9.28 15.85 -21.26
C SER A 110 -7.87 15.32 -21.55
N MET A 111 -7.43 15.34 -22.81
CA MET A 111 -6.09 14.92 -23.21
C MET A 111 -5.04 15.89 -22.66
N ARG A 112 -5.27 17.20 -22.83
CA ARG A 112 -4.40 18.25 -22.28
C ARG A 112 -4.29 18.14 -20.76
N TRP A 113 -5.43 17.96 -20.08
CA TRP A 113 -5.47 17.77 -18.63
C TRP A 113 -4.69 16.54 -18.20
N SER A 114 -4.89 15.41 -18.88
CA SER A 114 -4.19 14.16 -18.55
C SER A 114 -2.68 14.26 -18.77
N VAL A 115 -2.24 14.87 -19.87
CA VAL A 115 -0.81 15.11 -20.12
C VAL A 115 -0.22 16.03 -19.05
N SER A 116 -0.87 17.17 -18.74
CA SER A 116 -0.41 18.08 -17.69
C SER A 116 -0.29 17.39 -16.33
N SER A 117 -1.30 16.58 -15.97
CA SER A 117 -1.27 15.83 -14.72
C SER A 117 -0.13 14.82 -14.67
N ILE A 118 0.14 14.07 -15.74
CA ILE A 118 1.25 13.11 -15.78
C ILE A 118 2.60 13.82 -15.68
N VAL A 119 2.77 14.92 -16.42
CA VAL A 119 4.02 15.71 -16.44
C VAL A 119 4.39 16.22 -15.05
N ILE A 120 3.40 16.49 -14.18
CA ILE A 120 3.65 16.96 -12.81
C ILE A 120 3.66 15.79 -11.82
N ALA A 121 2.63 14.95 -11.82
CA ALA A 121 2.44 13.92 -10.81
C ALA A 121 3.51 12.82 -10.90
N PHE A 122 3.92 12.42 -12.10
CA PHE A 122 4.86 11.31 -12.27
C PHE A 122 6.28 11.65 -11.78
N PRO A 123 6.87 12.82 -12.11
CA PRO A 123 8.15 13.22 -11.53
C PRO A 123 8.10 13.37 -10.01
N VAL A 124 7.01 13.90 -9.45
CA VAL A 124 6.84 14.03 -7.99
C VAL A 124 6.82 12.64 -7.34
N PHE A 125 6.07 11.69 -7.92
CA PHE A 125 6.05 10.30 -7.45
C PHE A 125 7.46 9.69 -7.45
N LEU A 126 8.20 9.80 -8.56
CA LEU A 126 9.56 9.25 -8.66
C LEU A 126 10.52 9.88 -7.65
N TRP A 127 10.43 11.19 -7.46
CA TRP A 127 11.27 11.92 -6.51
C TRP A 127 11.01 11.51 -5.06
N ILE A 128 9.74 11.42 -4.64
CA ILE A 128 9.38 10.98 -3.29
C ILE A 128 9.74 9.51 -3.09
N SER A 129 9.49 8.66 -4.09
CA SER A 129 9.86 7.24 -4.05
C SER A 129 11.38 7.04 -3.89
N GLY A 130 12.19 7.83 -4.61
CA GLY A 130 13.64 7.86 -4.49
C GLY A 130 14.11 8.31 -3.10
N ARG A 131 13.54 9.42 -2.58
CA ARG A 131 13.81 9.92 -1.22
C ARG A 131 13.55 8.84 -0.15
N ILE A 132 12.40 8.18 -0.21
CA ILE A 132 12.01 7.15 0.76
C ILE A 132 12.96 5.95 0.69
N ARG A 133 13.32 5.47 -0.51
CA ARG A 133 14.28 4.37 -0.66
C ARG A 133 15.65 4.71 -0.06
N GLY A 134 16.12 5.94 -0.23
CA GLY A 134 17.37 6.42 0.37
C GLY A 134 17.31 6.49 1.91
N GLU A 135 16.17 6.88 2.48
CA GLU A 135 15.97 6.93 3.93
C GLU A 135 15.87 5.52 4.55
N ILE A 136 15.16 4.60 3.90
CA ILE A 136 15.04 3.20 4.35
C ILE A 136 16.40 2.50 4.34
N ALA A 137 17.27 2.79 3.37
CA ALA A 137 18.63 2.23 3.31
C ALA A 137 19.52 2.69 4.48
N ARG A 138 19.23 3.85 5.09
CA ARG A 138 20.01 4.42 6.20
C ARG A 138 19.48 3.99 7.56
N GLU A 139 18.17 3.83 7.70
CA GLU A 139 17.52 3.42 8.96
C GLU A 139 16.50 2.29 8.72
N PRO A 140 16.90 1.01 8.82
CA PRO A 140 16.01 -0.13 8.56
C PRO A 140 14.84 -0.22 9.55
N ILE A 141 14.93 0.43 10.72
CA ILE A 141 13.87 0.50 11.72
C ILE A 141 12.66 1.32 11.24
N LYS A 142 12.86 2.31 10.36
CA LYS A 142 11.76 3.08 9.75
C LYS A 142 10.97 2.30 8.69
N ARG A 143 11.48 1.14 8.26
CA ARG A 143 10.84 0.26 7.27
C ARG A 143 9.49 -0.29 7.76
N GLN A 144 9.26 -0.31 9.08
CA GLN A 144 8.02 -0.81 9.71
C GLN A 144 6.95 0.28 9.96
N SER A 145 6.97 1.41 9.23
CA SER A 145 5.95 2.44 9.42
C SER A 145 4.54 1.89 9.11
N ALA A 146 3.66 1.93 10.12
CA ALA A 146 2.28 1.45 10.00
C ALA A 146 1.51 2.17 8.88
N ALA A 147 1.87 3.43 8.56
CA ALA A 147 1.28 4.19 7.47
C ALA A 147 1.56 3.54 6.11
N ARG A 148 2.80 3.14 5.83
CA ARG A 148 3.15 2.44 4.58
C ARG A 148 2.37 1.15 4.44
N ARG A 149 2.33 0.34 5.50
CA ARG A 149 1.62 -0.95 5.48
C ARG A 149 0.13 -0.74 5.19
N TRP A 150 -0.52 0.20 5.90
CA TRP A 150 -1.94 0.50 5.69
C TRP A 150 -2.24 1.04 4.29
N LEU A 151 -1.44 1.99 3.79
CA LEU A 151 -1.60 2.56 2.44
C LEU A 151 -1.30 1.53 1.33
N THR A 152 -0.36 0.62 1.53
CA THR A 152 -0.11 -0.50 0.61
C THR A 152 -1.31 -1.45 0.56
N TYR A 153 -1.88 -1.84 1.71
CA TYR A 153 -3.11 -2.65 1.73
C TYR A 153 -4.29 -1.92 1.08
N LEU A 154 -4.43 -0.61 1.32
CA LEU A 154 -5.43 0.20 0.63
C LEU A 154 -5.21 0.21 -0.89
N THR A 155 -3.97 0.33 -1.35
CA THR A 155 -3.61 0.27 -2.78
C THR A 155 -3.96 -1.08 -3.40
N LEU A 156 -3.63 -2.17 -2.70
CA LEU A 156 -3.98 -3.53 -3.13
C LEU A 156 -5.49 -3.71 -3.22
N PHE A 157 -6.24 -3.18 -2.24
CA PHE A 157 -7.70 -3.20 -2.26
C PHE A 157 -8.26 -2.43 -3.47
N VAL A 158 -7.80 -1.19 -3.70
CA VAL A 158 -8.25 -0.39 -4.84
C VAL A 158 -7.90 -1.08 -6.16
N ALA A 159 -6.69 -1.61 -6.30
CA ALA A 159 -6.27 -2.34 -7.50
C ALA A 159 -7.13 -3.59 -7.74
N ALA A 160 -7.46 -4.35 -6.69
CA ALA A 160 -8.35 -5.51 -6.79
C ALA A 160 -9.76 -5.10 -7.23
N VAL A 161 -10.31 -4.02 -6.67
CA VAL A 161 -11.60 -3.46 -7.10
C VAL A 161 -11.56 -3.07 -8.57
N VAL A 162 -10.50 -2.40 -9.03
CA VAL A 162 -10.34 -2.03 -10.45
C VAL A 162 -10.33 -3.26 -11.34
N VAL A 163 -9.60 -4.32 -10.99
CA VAL A 163 -9.59 -5.59 -11.76
C VAL A 163 -10.99 -6.21 -11.80
N ILE A 164 -11.71 -6.24 -10.67
CA ILE A 164 -13.07 -6.78 -10.61
C ILE A 164 -14.00 -5.98 -11.52
N CYS A 165 -13.97 -4.65 -11.44
CA CYS A 165 -14.75 -3.78 -12.32
C CYS A 165 -14.41 -4.00 -13.79
N ASP A 166 -13.13 -4.16 -14.13
CA ASP A 166 -12.65 -4.40 -15.49
C ASP A 166 -13.08 -5.77 -16.05
N LEU A 167 -13.13 -6.80 -15.21
CA LEU A 167 -13.69 -8.11 -15.59
C LEU A 167 -15.20 -8.05 -15.78
N ILE A 168 -15.91 -7.30 -14.93
CA ILE A 168 -17.36 -7.10 -15.06
C ILE A 168 -17.66 -6.40 -16.38
N THR A 169 -16.96 -5.29 -16.70
CA THR A 169 -17.16 -4.58 -17.96
C THR A 169 -16.87 -5.49 -19.14
N LEU A 170 -15.77 -6.27 -19.11
CA LEU A 170 -15.44 -7.25 -20.14
C LEU A 170 -16.58 -8.25 -20.38
N VAL A 171 -17.10 -8.88 -19.31
CA VAL A 171 -18.17 -9.87 -19.40
C VAL A 171 -19.46 -9.24 -19.93
N ASP A 172 -19.82 -8.05 -19.45
CA ASP A 172 -21.00 -7.31 -19.91
C ASP A 172 -20.91 -7.02 -21.43
N GLY A 173 -19.77 -6.53 -21.91
CA GLY A 173 -19.55 -6.29 -23.34
C GLY A 173 -19.57 -7.57 -24.19
N VAL A 174 -19.10 -8.70 -23.65
CA VAL A 174 -19.19 -10.02 -24.31
C VAL A 174 -20.65 -10.46 -24.42
N LEU A 175 -21.43 -10.33 -23.34
CA LEU A 175 -22.83 -10.72 -23.30
C LEU A 175 -23.72 -9.81 -24.16
N GLY A 176 -23.41 -8.52 -24.24
CA GLY A 176 -24.09 -7.55 -25.10
C GLY A 176 -23.76 -7.70 -26.59
N GLY A 177 -22.75 -8.51 -26.96
CA GLY A 177 -22.30 -8.65 -28.34
C GLY A 177 -21.56 -7.42 -28.90
N GLU A 178 -21.19 -6.47 -28.04
CA GLU A 178 -20.56 -5.20 -28.40
C GLU A 178 -19.02 -5.24 -28.31
N ILE A 179 -18.41 -6.44 -28.46
CA ILE A 179 -16.96 -6.58 -28.42
C ILE A 179 -16.34 -5.91 -29.65
N THR A 180 -15.87 -4.68 -29.46
CA THR A 180 -15.11 -3.93 -30.44
C THR A 180 -13.61 -3.99 -30.12
N VAL A 181 -12.74 -3.82 -31.12
CA VAL A 181 -11.27 -3.80 -30.92
C VAL A 181 -10.87 -2.78 -29.86
N ARG A 182 -11.50 -1.59 -29.84
CA ARG A 182 -11.28 -0.56 -28.82
C ARG A 182 -11.63 -1.03 -27.40
N PHE A 183 -12.66 -1.85 -27.26
CA PHE A 183 -13.16 -2.28 -25.97
C PHE A 183 -12.16 -3.27 -25.37
N VAL A 184 -11.74 -4.26 -26.17
CA VAL A 184 -10.69 -5.21 -25.78
C VAL A 184 -9.39 -4.48 -25.42
N LEU A 185 -8.96 -3.49 -26.20
CA LEU A 185 -7.77 -2.71 -25.90
C LEU A 185 -7.88 -1.90 -24.61
N LYS A 186 -9.04 -1.30 -24.32
CA LYS A 186 -9.27 -0.54 -23.07
C LYS A 186 -9.24 -1.47 -21.85
N VAL A 187 -9.90 -2.61 -21.92
CA VAL A 187 -9.87 -3.63 -20.86
C VAL A 187 -8.43 -4.08 -20.64
N LEU A 188 -7.69 -4.41 -21.71
CA LEU A 188 -6.29 -4.82 -21.59
C LEU A 188 -5.43 -3.75 -20.92
N VAL A 189 -5.60 -2.47 -21.29
CA VAL A 189 -4.88 -1.36 -20.64
C VAL A 189 -5.20 -1.26 -19.15
N ALA A 190 -6.48 -1.34 -18.76
CA ALA A 190 -6.89 -1.31 -17.36
C ALA A 190 -6.32 -2.51 -16.58
N ALA A 191 -6.43 -3.72 -17.14
CA ALA A 191 -5.85 -4.93 -16.58
C ALA A 191 -4.33 -4.83 -16.39
N VAL A 192 -3.58 -4.34 -17.40
CA VAL A 192 -2.13 -4.17 -17.29
C VAL A 192 -1.75 -3.17 -16.20
N ILE A 193 -2.42 -2.01 -16.13
CA ILE A 193 -2.15 -1.00 -15.10
C ILE A 193 -2.44 -1.58 -13.72
N ALA A 194 -3.61 -2.19 -13.52
CA ALA A 194 -4.02 -2.73 -12.24
C ALA A 194 -3.13 -3.89 -11.79
N CYS A 195 -2.82 -4.84 -12.69
CA CYS A 195 -1.91 -5.96 -12.41
C CYS A 195 -0.48 -5.49 -12.11
N THR A 196 0.01 -4.46 -12.79
CA THR A 196 1.37 -3.92 -12.53
C THR A 196 1.44 -3.28 -11.15
N VAL A 197 0.46 -2.44 -10.80
CA VAL A 197 0.38 -1.81 -9.48
C VAL A 197 0.22 -2.88 -8.40
N PHE A 198 -0.73 -3.78 -8.58
CA PHE A 198 -0.99 -4.87 -7.64
C PHE A 198 0.24 -5.76 -7.44
N GLY A 199 0.89 -6.21 -8.52
CA GLY A 199 2.06 -7.07 -8.47
C GLY A 199 3.26 -6.42 -7.80
N TYR A 200 3.53 -5.14 -8.11
CA TYR A 200 4.60 -4.39 -7.47
C TYR A 200 4.40 -4.28 -5.96
N TYR A 201 3.20 -3.89 -5.51
CA TYR A 201 2.92 -3.70 -4.09
C TYR A 201 2.76 -5.02 -3.32
N LEU A 202 2.30 -6.08 -3.97
CA LEU A 202 2.26 -7.42 -3.36
C LEU A 202 3.67 -7.98 -3.15
N TRP A 203 4.56 -7.77 -4.13
CA TRP A 203 5.96 -8.16 -3.99
C TRP A 203 6.68 -7.35 -2.91
N ASP A 204 6.43 -6.04 -2.86
CA ASP A 204 6.94 -5.15 -1.81
C ASP A 204 6.51 -5.63 -0.41
N LEU A 205 5.22 -5.99 -0.24
CA LEU A 205 4.67 -6.51 1.00
C LEU A 205 5.32 -7.86 1.41
N ARG A 206 5.43 -8.81 0.47
CA ARG A 206 6.08 -10.11 0.72
C ARG A 206 7.56 -9.97 1.06
N SER A 207 8.23 -8.98 0.50
CA SER A 207 9.65 -8.70 0.75
C SER A 207 9.88 -8.07 2.12
N ASP A 208 8.88 -7.39 2.67
CA ASP A 208 8.90 -6.91 4.05
C ASP A 208 8.64 -8.03 5.05
N GLU A 209 7.70 -8.95 4.77
CA GLU A 209 7.39 -10.10 5.64
C GLU A 209 8.54 -11.10 5.78
N ARG A 210 9.38 -11.27 4.75
CA ARG A 210 10.54 -12.17 4.80
C ARG A 210 11.71 -11.65 5.63
N VAL A 211 11.73 -10.35 5.93
CA VAL A 211 12.84 -9.68 6.65
C VAL A 211 12.44 -9.33 8.10
N ALA A 212 11.16 -9.41 8.43
CA ALA A 212 10.62 -9.22 9.77
C ALA A 212 10.67 -10.52 10.58
#